data_AF-A0A558D9I7-F1
#
_entry.id   AF-A0A558D9I7-F1
#
_cell.length_a   1.000
_cell.length_b   1.000
_cell.length_c   1.000
_cell.angle_alpha   90.00
_cell.angle_beta   90.00
_cell.angle_gamma   90.00
#
_symmetry.space_group_name_H-M   'P 1'
#
loop_
_entity.id
_entity.type
_entity.pdbx_description
1 polymer ?
#
loop_
_entity_poly.entity_id
_entity_poly.type
_entity_poly.pdbx_seq_one_letter_code
_entity_poly.pdbx_strand_id
1 'polypeptide(L)'
;MVARRTGHDVFRDLLGRITAGNPILTDRFYGTHSVIALLQMRGADALLQQHQVRRTDFRKGQRLSPRDHVGAWAKPKHCPYWLPRELFDAFPETPAVRELKGHNKVLERLHCKTPAMNGTERWYACGPAT
;
A
#
# COMPACT_ATOMS: atom_id res chain seq x y z
N MET A 1 -6.18 -26.60 -21.55
CA MET A 1 -6.71 -25.22 -21.57
C MET A 1 -5.96 -24.45 -20.48
N VAL A 2 -5.09 -23.49 -20.82
CA VAL A 2 -4.37 -22.69 -19.82
C VAL A 2 -5.28 -21.53 -19.41
N ALA A 3 -5.70 -21.49 -18.15
CA ALA A 3 -6.50 -20.39 -17.63
C ALA A 3 -5.72 -19.07 -17.77
N ARG A 4 -6.34 -18.05 -18.39
CA ARG A 4 -5.73 -16.72 -18.53
C ARG A 4 -5.66 -16.06 -17.15
N ARG A 5 -4.46 -15.93 -16.60
CA ARG A 5 -4.21 -15.30 -15.31
C ARG A 5 -4.00 -13.80 -15.50
N THR A 6 -4.46 -13.00 -14.54
CA THR A 6 -4.21 -11.55 -14.49
C THR A 6 -2.99 -11.25 -13.60
N GLY A 7 -2.51 -9.99 -13.59
CA GLY A 7 -1.43 -9.58 -12.68
C GLY A 7 -1.77 -9.80 -11.20
N HIS A 8 -3.04 -9.62 -10.82
CA HIS A 8 -3.49 -9.88 -9.44
C HIS A 8 -3.46 -11.37 -9.08
N ASP A 9 -3.69 -12.27 -10.04
CA ASP A 9 -3.57 -13.72 -9.79
C ASP A 9 -2.15 -14.13 -9.46
N VAL A 10 -1.16 -13.59 -10.19
CA VAL A 10 0.26 -13.82 -9.91
C VAL A 10 0.67 -13.21 -8.58
N PHE A 11 0.21 -11.99 -8.30
CA PHE A 11 0.49 -11.32 -7.04
C PHE A 11 -0.04 -12.12 -5.85
N ARG A 12 -1.25 -12.68 -5.94
CA ARG A 12 -1.83 -13.52 -4.87
C ARG A 12 -0.97 -14.73 -4.55
N ASP A 13 -0.42 -15.40 -5.56
CA ASP A 13 0.46 -16.55 -5.34
C ASP A 13 1.77 -16.12 -4.65
N LEU A 14 2.27 -14.92 -4.97
CA LEU A 14 3.49 -14.36 -4.36
C LEU A 14 3.26 -13.84 -2.94
N LEU A 15 2.03 -13.42 -2.59
CA LEU A 15 1.71 -12.85 -1.28
C LEU A 15 2.13 -13.73 -0.10
N GLY A 16 2.11 -15.05 -0.24
CA GLY A 16 2.56 -15.98 0.81
C GLY A 16 4.08 -15.95 1.06
N ARG A 17 4.87 -15.40 0.14
CA ARG A 17 6.34 -15.31 0.22
C ARG A 17 6.81 -13.91 0.58
N ILE A 18 5.92 -12.92 0.52
CA ILE A 18 6.21 -11.54 0.89
C ILE A 18 6.19 -11.45 2.41
N THR A 19 7.37 -11.18 2.99
CA THR A 19 7.57 -11.11 4.45
C THR A 19 8.27 -9.81 4.82
N ALA A 20 8.30 -9.51 6.12
CA ALA A 20 9.03 -8.37 6.66
C ALA A 20 10.51 -8.40 6.22
N GLY A 21 11.04 -7.24 5.84
CA GLY A 21 12.42 -7.10 5.35
C GLY A 21 12.62 -7.44 3.87
N ASN A 22 11.59 -7.86 3.13
CA ASN A 22 11.67 -7.97 1.66
C ASN A 22 11.23 -6.64 1.02
N PRO A 23 12.13 -5.89 0.37
CA PRO A 23 11.74 -4.71 -0.37
C PRO A 23 11.05 -5.10 -1.68
N ILE A 24 9.87 -4.53 -1.92
CA ILE A 24 9.08 -4.75 -3.13
C ILE A 24 9.10 -3.49 -3.98
N LEU A 25 9.39 -3.64 -5.28
CA LEU A 25 9.25 -2.57 -6.26
C LEU A 25 8.21 -2.99 -7.30
N THR A 26 7.16 -2.18 -7.47
CA THR A 26 6.08 -2.50 -8.42
C THR A 26 5.63 -1.28 -9.21
N ASP A 27 4.99 -1.55 -10.36
CA ASP A 27 4.38 -0.51 -11.19
C ASP A 27 3.01 -0.03 -10.65
N ARG A 28 2.39 0.90 -11.38
CA ARG A 28 1.14 1.57 -11.02
C ARG A 28 -0.08 0.66 -10.88
N PHE A 29 -0.06 -0.51 -11.52
CA PHE A 29 -1.13 -1.50 -11.44
C PHE A 29 -1.32 -1.98 -9.99
N TYR A 30 -0.22 -2.08 -9.23
CA TYR A 30 -0.22 -2.54 -7.85
C TYR A 30 -0.38 -1.41 -6.83
N GLY A 31 -0.35 -0.13 -7.23
CA GLY A 31 -0.54 1.05 -6.37
C GLY A 31 -1.98 1.25 -5.86
N THR A 32 -2.68 0.17 -5.54
CA THR A 32 -4.07 0.17 -5.10
C THR A 32 -4.14 0.12 -3.58
N HIS A 33 -5.26 0.59 -3.01
CA HIS A 33 -5.48 0.55 -1.54
C HIS A 33 -5.37 -0.88 -1.01
N SER A 34 -6.00 -1.86 -1.67
CA SER A 34 -6.00 -3.26 -1.22
C SER A 34 -4.61 -3.88 -1.22
N VAL A 35 -3.79 -3.61 -2.25
CA VAL A 35 -2.39 -4.11 -2.28
C VAL A 35 -1.58 -3.46 -1.17
N ILE A 36 -1.67 -2.14 -1.02
CA ILE A 36 -0.97 -1.41 0.03
C ILE A 36 -1.35 -1.94 1.42
N ALA A 37 -2.64 -2.12 1.70
CA ALA A 37 -3.12 -2.65 2.98
C ALA A 37 -2.59 -4.07 3.24
N LEU A 38 -2.57 -4.95 2.24
CA LEU A 38 -2.01 -6.30 2.35
C LEU A 38 -0.51 -6.31 2.65
N LEU A 39 0.25 -5.41 2.02
CA LEU A 39 1.68 -5.28 2.23
C LEU A 39 1.97 -4.72 3.62
N GLN A 40 1.17 -3.75 4.09
CA GLN A 40 1.23 -3.23 5.46
C GLN A 40 0.95 -4.31 6.49
N MET A 41 -0.11 -5.11 6.32
CA MET A 41 -0.44 -6.23 7.23
C MET A 41 0.65 -7.30 7.28
N ARG A 42 1.44 -7.46 6.22
CA ARG A 42 2.58 -8.39 6.15
C ARG A 42 3.88 -7.79 6.68
N GLY A 43 3.89 -6.51 7.07
CA GLY A 43 5.11 -5.81 7.48
C GLY A 43 6.13 -5.62 6.36
N ALA A 44 5.71 -5.73 5.10
CA ALA A 44 6.61 -5.61 3.95
C ALA A 44 6.97 -4.15 3.66
N ASP A 45 8.21 -3.92 3.25
CA ASP A 45 8.64 -2.64 2.71
C ASP A 45 8.36 -2.61 1.20
N ALA A 46 7.75 -1.53 0.71
CA ALA A 46 7.39 -1.44 -0.71
C ALA A 46 7.54 -0.03 -1.27
N LEU A 47 7.91 0.04 -2.54
CA LEU A 47 7.87 1.22 -3.37
C LEU A 47 6.99 0.90 -4.58
N LEU A 48 5.84 1.55 -4.66
CA LEU A 48 4.88 1.35 -5.75
C LEU A 48 4.79 2.65 -6.55
N GLN A 49 4.60 2.57 -7.85
CA GLN A 49 4.18 3.75 -8.60
C GLN A 49 2.71 4.05 -8.29
N GLN A 50 2.35 5.33 -8.24
CA GLN A 50 0.97 5.71 -7.98
C GLN A 50 -0.01 5.25 -9.05
N HIS A 51 -1.11 4.64 -8.60
CA HIS A 51 -2.20 4.22 -9.46
C HIS A 51 -2.85 5.43 -10.15
N GLN A 52 -3.08 5.33 -11.45
CA GLN A 52 -3.44 6.44 -12.35
C GLN A 52 -4.73 7.19 -11.99
N VAL A 53 -5.64 6.54 -11.28
CA VAL A 53 -6.92 7.15 -10.85
C VAL A 53 -6.71 8.09 -9.66
N ARG A 54 -5.65 7.89 -8.87
CA ARG A 54 -5.38 8.73 -7.71
C ARG A 54 -4.72 10.03 -8.15
N ARG A 55 -5.14 11.12 -7.50
CA ARG A 55 -4.52 12.44 -7.62
C ARG A 55 -4.02 12.85 -6.25
N THR A 56 -2.74 13.17 -6.16
CA THR A 56 -2.08 13.48 -4.89
C THR A 56 -1.80 14.97 -4.79
N ASP A 57 -2.22 15.57 -3.68
CA ASP A 57 -1.94 16.95 -3.33
C ASP A 57 -0.96 16.99 -2.17
N PHE A 58 0.32 17.28 -2.47
CA PHE A 58 1.43 17.32 -1.51
C PHE A 58 1.29 18.41 -0.43
N ARG A 59 0.26 19.25 -0.52
CA ARG A 59 -0.07 20.27 0.49
C ARG A 59 -0.99 19.73 1.59
N LYS A 60 -1.60 18.56 1.39
CA LYS A 60 -2.49 17.90 2.35
C LYS A 60 -1.75 16.82 3.14
N GLY A 61 -2.29 16.46 4.30
CA GLY A 61 -1.68 15.47 5.20
C GLY A 61 -0.45 16.00 5.93
N GLN A 62 0.38 15.10 6.44
CA GLN A 62 1.60 15.45 7.16
C GLN A 62 2.75 15.65 6.17
N ARG A 63 3.16 16.89 5.95
CA ARG A 63 4.27 17.20 5.06
C ARG A 63 5.62 16.90 5.72
N LEU A 64 6.45 16.09 5.07
CA LEU A 64 7.82 15.78 5.51
C LEU A 64 8.86 16.61 4.76
N SER A 65 8.60 16.90 3.48
CA SER A 65 9.40 17.80 2.63
C SER A 65 8.54 18.35 1.47
N PRO A 66 9.05 19.22 0.58
CA PRO A 66 8.29 19.68 -0.59
C PRO A 66 7.83 18.57 -1.56
N ARG A 67 8.45 17.40 -1.52
CA ARG A 67 8.16 16.26 -2.41
C ARG A 67 7.87 14.98 -1.64
N ASP A 68 7.61 15.07 -0.35
CA ASP A 68 7.44 13.93 0.55
C ASP A 68 6.39 14.28 1.60
N HIS A 69 5.33 13.50 1.68
CA HIS A 69 4.30 13.67 2.70
C HIS A 69 3.64 12.34 3.03
N VAL A 70 2.91 12.32 4.14
CA VAL A 70 2.04 11.22 4.54
C VAL A 70 0.60 11.66 4.32
N GLY A 71 -0.06 11.03 3.35
CA GLY A 71 -1.45 11.28 2.95
C GLY A 71 -2.42 10.23 3.50
N ALA A 72 -3.69 10.59 3.59
CA ALA A 72 -4.78 9.70 4.01
C ALA A 72 -5.48 9.15 2.78
N TRP A 73 -5.48 7.84 2.63
CA TRP A 73 -6.11 7.20 1.49
C TRP A 73 -7.46 6.61 1.86
N ALA A 74 -8.56 7.17 1.33
CA ALA A 74 -9.86 6.54 1.51
C ALA A 74 -9.91 5.14 0.87
N LYS A 75 -10.44 4.18 1.64
CA LYS A 75 -10.78 2.83 1.19
C LYS A 75 -11.85 2.92 0.09
N PRO A 76 -11.68 2.18 -1.02
CA PRO A 76 -12.69 2.16 -2.07
C PRO A 76 -13.97 1.48 -1.56
N LYS A 77 -15.12 1.88 -2.10
CA LYS A 77 -16.42 1.25 -1.75
C LYS A 77 -16.53 -0.20 -2.23
N HIS A 78 -15.79 -0.56 -3.27
CA HIS A 78 -15.87 -1.87 -3.91
C HIS A 78 -14.65 -2.73 -3.54
N CYS A 79 -14.92 -3.93 -3.02
CA CYS A 79 -13.90 -4.96 -2.83
C CYS A 79 -13.46 -5.47 -4.22
N PRO A 80 -12.15 -5.57 -4.49
CA PRO A 80 -11.68 -6.17 -5.73
C PRO A 80 -12.02 -7.66 -5.78
N TYR A 81 -12.33 -8.18 -6.97
CA TYR A 81 -12.82 -9.55 -7.17
C TYR A 81 -11.85 -10.65 -6.70
N TRP A 82 -10.55 -10.36 -6.65
CA TRP A 82 -9.49 -11.33 -6.32
C TRP A 82 -9.23 -11.46 -4.82
N LEU A 83 -9.85 -10.60 -4.01
CA LEU A 83 -9.62 -10.50 -2.58
C LEU A 83 -10.85 -11.03 -1.81
N PRO A 84 -10.66 -11.89 -0.79
CA PRO A 84 -11.74 -12.29 0.10
C PRO A 84 -12.39 -11.07 0.77
N ARG A 85 -13.72 -11.05 0.84
CA ARG A 85 -14.48 -9.91 1.35
C ARG A 85 -14.16 -9.63 2.81
N GLU A 86 -14.04 -10.67 3.61
CA GLU A 86 -13.74 -10.61 5.04
C GLU A 86 -12.41 -9.90 5.28
N LEU A 87 -11.41 -10.19 4.44
CA LEU A 87 -10.10 -9.56 4.51
C LEU A 87 -10.16 -8.09 4.08
N PHE A 88 -10.91 -7.78 3.02
CA PHE A 88 -11.12 -6.40 2.59
C PHE A 88 -11.84 -5.56 3.64
N ASP A 89 -12.86 -6.13 4.28
CA ASP A 89 -13.64 -5.45 5.31
C ASP A 89 -12.78 -5.12 6.54
N ALA A 90 -11.80 -5.98 6.87
CA ALA A 90 -10.81 -5.73 7.92
C ALA A 90 -9.78 -4.62 7.60
N PHE A 91 -9.66 -4.18 6.34
CA PHE A 91 -8.70 -3.14 5.98
C PHE A 91 -9.10 -1.77 6.55
N PRO A 92 -8.11 -0.93 6.90
CA PRO A 92 -8.35 0.42 7.40
C PRO A 92 -9.13 1.26 6.38
N GLU A 93 -10.08 2.04 6.88
CA GLU A 93 -10.87 2.99 6.06
C GLU A 93 -9.99 4.11 5.50
N THR A 94 -8.97 4.54 6.24
CA THR A 94 -8.06 5.60 5.84
C THR A 94 -6.61 5.30 6.22
N PRO A 95 -5.93 4.33 5.57
CA PRO A 95 -4.52 4.08 5.82
C PRO A 95 -3.68 5.32 5.53
N ALA A 96 -2.67 5.52 6.38
CA ALA A 96 -1.59 6.46 6.11
C ALA A 96 -0.67 5.87 5.03
N VAL A 97 -0.43 6.64 3.97
CA VAL A 97 0.46 6.26 2.87
C VAL A 97 1.47 7.38 2.68
N ARG A 98 2.77 7.06 2.67
CA ARG A 98 3.81 8.04 2.37
C ARG A 98 3.97 8.15 0.86
N GLU A 99 3.79 9.35 0.33
CA GLU A 99 3.84 9.61 -1.11
C GLU A 99 5.06 10.51 -1.40
N LEU A 100 5.81 10.15 -2.45
CA LEU A 100 7.05 10.78 -2.87
C LEU A 100 6.93 11.27 -4.31
N LYS A 101 7.22 12.55 -4.56
CA LYS A 101 7.25 13.10 -5.92
C LYS A 101 8.64 12.91 -6.55
N GLY A 102 8.73 11.98 -7.50
CA GLY A 102 9.86 11.89 -8.44
C GLY A 102 9.75 12.93 -9.55
N HIS A 103 10.54 12.79 -10.63
CA HIS A 103 10.50 13.71 -11.77
C HIS A 103 9.08 13.90 -12.34
N ASN A 104 8.55 12.84 -12.97
CA ASN A 104 7.24 12.87 -13.63
C ASN A 104 6.25 11.86 -13.04
N LYS A 105 6.56 11.31 -11.87
CA LYS A 105 5.79 10.25 -11.21
C LYS A 105 5.66 10.53 -9.72
N VAL A 106 4.58 10.04 -9.14
CA VAL A 106 4.45 9.90 -7.69
C VAL A 106 4.66 8.43 -7.35
N LEU A 107 5.42 8.19 -6.29
CA LEU A 107 5.72 6.88 -5.75
C LEU A 107 5.10 6.77 -4.36
N GLU A 108 4.52 5.63 -4.05
CA GLU A 108 3.99 5.27 -2.75
C GLU A 108 5.05 4.44 -2.05
N ARG A 109 5.51 4.93 -0.92
CA ARG A 109 6.47 4.23 -0.08
C ARG A 109 5.76 3.69 1.15
N LEU A 110 5.82 2.38 1.30
CA LEU A 110 5.54 1.70 2.54
C LEU A 110 6.88 1.41 3.19
N HIS A 111 7.10 2.00 4.35
CA HIS A 111 8.12 1.52 5.26
C HIS A 111 7.42 0.77 6.37
N CYS A 112 7.95 -0.36 6.81
CA CYS A 112 7.48 -1.09 8.00
C CYS A 112 7.47 -0.23 9.28
N LYS A 113 8.01 1.00 9.23
CA LYS A 113 8.03 2.00 10.31
C LYS A 113 7.29 3.32 10.01
N THR A 114 6.40 3.39 9.02
CA THR A 114 5.67 4.65 8.74
C THR A 114 4.76 5.01 9.93
N PRO A 115 4.83 6.24 10.48
CA PRO A 115 4.03 6.64 11.64
C PRO A 115 2.53 6.75 11.30
N ALA A 116 1.67 6.43 12.28
CA ALA A 116 0.24 6.68 12.20
C ALA A 116 -0.07 8.20 12.25
N MET A 117 -1.19 8.62 11.65
CA MET A 117 -1.54 10.04 11.48
C MET A 117 -1.70 10.86 12.76
N ASN A 118 -1.88 10.20 13.90
CA ASN A 118 -2.26 10.80 15.17
C ASN A 118 -1.10 10.88 16.19
N GLY A 119 0.15 10.63 15.77
CA GLY A 119 1.33 10.73 16.66
C GLY A 119 1.37 9.68 17.78
N THR A 120 0.29 8.94 18.00
CA THR A 120 0.30 7.69 18.75
C THR A 120 0.87 6.60 17.85
N GLU A 121 1.95 5.99 18.31
CA GLU A 121 2.54 4.75 17.82
C GLU A 121 1.54 3.58 17.84
N ARG A 122 0.49 3.63 17.02
CA ARG A 122 -0.32 2.47 16.69
C ARG A 122 0.11 1.96 15.33
N TRP A 123 1.19 1.20 15.40
CA TRP A 123 1.75 0.38 14.35
C TRP A 123 0.65 -0.53 13.80
N TYR A 124 0.56 -0.68 12.47
CA TYR A 124 0.13 -1.99 11.97
C TYR A 124 1.23 -2.92 12.45
N ALA A 125 0.92 -3.75 13.45
CA ALA A 125 1.89 -4.65 14.04
C ALA A 125 2.59 -5.37 12.90
N CYS A 126 3.86 -5.03 12.67
CA CYS A 126 4.77 -5.96 12.04
C CYS A 126 4.73 -7.15 13.00
N GLY A 127 3.90 -8.15 12.69
CA GLY A 127 3.80 -9.35 13.52
C GLY A 127 5.22 -9.87 13.77
N PRO A 128 5.49 -10.50 14.93
CA PRO A 128 6.82 -11.02 15.20
C PRO A 128 7.27 -11.83 13.98
N ALA A 129 8.43 -11.46 13.44
CA ALA A 129 9.09 -12.30 12.45
C ALA A 129 9.27 -13.68 13.10
N THR A 130 8.46 -14.64 12.68
CA THR A 130 8.69 -16.05 13.00
C THR A 130 9.92 -16.52 12.25
#